data_AF-A0A4Z0YAY4-F1
#
_entry.id   AF-A0A4Z0YAY4-F1
#
_cell.length_a   1.000
_cell.length_b   1.000
_cell.length_c   1.000
_cell.angle_alpha   90.00
_cell.angle_beta   90.00
_cell.angle_gamma   90.00
#
_symmetry.space_group_name_H-M   'P 1'
#
loop_
_entity.id
_entity.type
_entity.pdbx_description
1 polymer ?
#
loop_
_entity_poly.entity_id
_entity_poly.type
_entity_poly.pdbx_seq_one_letter_code
_entity_poly.pdbx_strand_id
1 'polypeptide(L)'
;MAQNWYEAPEVAPQPSLPEGYLATDGAPEGSIKAVLWLLSIRLAAGTGIQANRANNAESRLAIRPNNTNITTDNIPTDNITIDRGCSTNPDSVSATQYTSAFFSRQTFKIFCNSNAPNPPIQSLFVGTFDDCIDACAFYSAYTAGNFPDISNSANFTCSGVSFIPDWTNRTTAQGLNAPGNCYLKPGPQNSTALTQGAGVHAAIIQE
;
A
#
# COMPACT_ATOMS: atom_id res chain seq x y z
N MET A 1 -34.43 -3.86 -21.03
CA MET A 1 -33.65 -3.61 -19.80
C MET A 1 -32.30 -4.23 -20.04
N ALA A 2 -31.27 -3.40 -20.23
CA ALA A 2 -29.99 -3.78 -20.81
C ALA A 2 -29.12 -4.56 -19.81
N GLN A 3 -28.72 -5.76 -20.23
CA GLN A 3 -27.64 -6.55 -19.65
C GLN A 3 -26.30 -6.16 -20.28
N ASN A 4 -25.22 -6.56 -19.59
CA ASN A 4 -23.79 -6.54 -19.94
C ASN A 4 -23.08 -5.23 -19.63
N TRP A 5 -22.10 -5.29 -18.73
CA TRP A 5 -20.71 -4.87 -18.91
C TRP A 5 -19.92 -5.37 -17.70
N TYR A 6 -19.17 -6.47 -17.86
CA TYR A 6 -17.88 -6.76 -17.22
C TYR A 6 -17.39 -8.08 -17.82
N GLU A 7 -16.88 -7.99 -19.04
CA GLU A 7 -16.03 -9.05 -19.60
C GLU A 7 -14.75 -9.07 -18.77
N ALA A 8 -14.49 -10.20 -18.12
CA ALA A 8 -13.24 -10.46 -17.44
C ALA A 8 -12.10 -10.43 -18.47
N PRO A 9 -10.93 -9.82 -18.16
CA PRO A 9 -9.80 -9.86 -19.07
C PRO A 9 -9.35 -11.31 -19.29
N GLU A 10 -9.21 -11.66 -20.57
CA GLU A 10 -8.69 -12.91 -21.08
C GLU A 10 -7.34 -13.22 -20.42
N VAL A 11 -7.31 -14.30 -19.63
CA VAL A 11 -6.09 -14.81 -19.00
C VAL A 11 -5.20 -15.36 -20.11
N ALA A 12 -4.10 -14.66 -20.40
CA ALA A 12 -3.11 -15.13 -21.35
C ALA A 12 -2.59 -16.52 -20.92
N PRO A 13 -2.48 -17.48 -21.85
CA PRO A 13 -1.99 -18.83 -21.54
C PRO A 13 -0.57 -18.74 -20.97
N GLN A 14 -0.38 -19.35 -19.80
CA GLN A 14 0.93 -19.49 -19.17
C GLN A 14 1.82 -20.35 -20.08
N PRO A 15 3.04 -19.92 -20.42
CA PRO A 15 3.99 -20.78 -21.11
C PRO A 15 4.39 -21.93 -20.17
N SER A 16 4.19 -23.16 -20.64
CA SER A 16 4.66 -24.37 -19.96
C SER A 16 6.18 -24.29 -19.79
N LEU A 17 6.64 -24.46 -18.55
CA LEU A 17 8.06 -24.67 -18.25
C LEU A 17 8.49 -26.01 -18.88
N PRO A 18 9.66 -26.07 -19.54
CA PRO A 18 10.19 -27.35 -19.99
C PRO A 18 10.58 -28.21 -18.78
N GLU A 19 9.97 -29.39 -18.67
CA GLU A 19 10.43 -30.48 -17.82
C GLU A 19 11.84 -30.89 -18.25
N GLY A 20 12.82 -30.71 -17.38
CA GLY A 20 14.22 -30.98 -17.69
C GLY A 20 15.12 -30.96 -16.46
N TYR A 21 14.71 -31.61 -15.36
CA TYR A 21 15.65 -31.98 -14.31
C TYR A 21 16.31 -33.30 -14.70
N LEU A 22 17.53 -33.21 -15.24
CA LEU A 22 18.42 -34.35 -15.38
C LEU A 22 18.89 -34.80 -14.00
N ALA A 23 18.57 -36.05 -13.67
CA ALA A 23 19.17 -36.79 -12.57
C ALA A 23 20.69 -36.87 -12.77
N THR A 24 21.46 -36.54 -11.74
CA THR A 24 22.89 -36.87 -11.69
C THR A 24 23.10 -38.01 -10.71
N ASP A 25 22.93 -39.24 -11.21
CA ASP A 25 23.48 -40.43 -10.56
C ASP A 25 24.93 -40.66 -11.01
N GLY A 26 25.82 -40.74 -10.02
CA GLY A 26 27.07 -41.50 -9.96
C GLY A 26 27.98 -41.69 -11.20
N ALA A 27 29.06 -40.88 -11.24
CA ALA A 27 30.46 -41.22 -11.65
C ALA A 27 30.75 -41.67 -13.12
N PRO A 28 32.02 -41.69 -13.62
CA PRO A 28 33.32 -41.28 -13.06
C PRO A 28 34.15 -40.30 -13.95
N GLU A 29 35.28 -39.88 -13.37
CA GLU A 29 36.49 -39.23 -13.91
C GLU A 29 36.55 -38.76 -15.39
N GLY A 30 36.90 -37.48 -15.54
CA GLY A 30 37.62 -36.97 -16.70
C GLY A 30 36.77 -36.24 -17.73
N SER A 31 36.56 -34.93 -17.51
CA SER A 31 36.61 -33.86 -18.53
C SER A 31 36.00 -32.57 -17.99
N ILE A 32 36.85 -31.57 -17.76
CA ILE A 32 36.43 -30.18 -17.53
C ILE A 32 35.82 -29.65 -18.82
N LYS A 33 34.53 -29.28 -18.80
CA LYS A 33 33.93 -28.40 -19.81
C LYS A 33 33.23 -27.26 -19.11
N ALA A 34 33.95 -26.14 -18.99
CA ALA A 34 33.36 -24.84 -18.71
C ALA A 34 32.35 -24.53 -19.82
N VAL A 35 31.09 -24.37 -19.43
CA VAL A 35 30.02 -23.93 -20.32
C VAL A 35 29.48 -22.63 -19.75
N LEU A 36 30.04 -21.53 -20.28
CA LEU A 36 29.64 -20.16 -20.02
C LEU A 36 28.45 -19.84 -20.95
N TRP A 37 27.24 -19.73 -20.42
CA TRP A 37 26.10 -19.18 -21.17
C TRP A 37 25.75 -17.80 -20.62
N LEU A 38 26.03 -16.78 -21.43
CA LEU A 38 25.52 -15.43 -21.32
C LEU A 38 24.00 -15.47 -21.50
N LEU A 39 23.21 -15.32 -20.43
CA LEU A 39 21.79 -15.05 -20.57
C LEU A 39 21.56 -13.53 -20.58
N SER A 40 21.30 -13.05 -21.79
CA SER A 40 20.94 -11.66 -22.11
C SER A 40 19.70 -11.19 -21.34
N ILE A 41 19.86 -10.07 -20.62
CA ILE A 41 18.78 -9.29 -20.00
C ILE A 41 17.91 -8.73 -21.14
N ARG A 42 16.69 -9.24 -21.30
CA ARG A 42 15.65 -8.53 -22.06
C ARG A 42 14.89 -7.63 -21.10
N LEU A 43 15.37 -6.38 -21.00
CA LEU A 43 14.65 -5.28 -20.38
C LEU A 43 13.47 -4.90 -21.28
N ALA A 44 12.29 -5.45 -21.01
CA ALA A 44 11.06 -4.99 -21.65
C ALA A 44 10.68 -3.62 -21.03
N ALA A 45 11.18 -2.53 -21.62
CA ALA A 45 10.73 -1.18 -21.32
C ALA A 45 9.32 -0.96 -21.89
N GLY A 46 8.29 -1.39 -21.16
CA GLY A 46 6.90 -1.08 -21.42
C GLY A 46 6.47 0.25 -20.79
N THR A 47 7.16 1.36 -21.08
CA THR A 47 6.88 2.68 -20.46
C THR A 47 5.97 3.61 -21.28
N GLY A 48 5.37 3.14 -22.37
CA GLY A 48 4.63 4.02 -23.28
C GLY A 48 3.25 4.50 -22.79
N ILE A 49 2.48 3.67 -22.09
CA ILE A 49 1.07 3.99 -21.77
C ILE A 49 0.88 4.49 -20.34
N GLN A 50 1.73 4.07 -19.39
CA GLN A 50 1.63 4.52 -18.00
C GLN A 50 2.22 5.92 -17.78
N ALA A 51 3.28 6.30 -18.51
CA ALA A 51 3.83 7.65 -18.44
C ALA A 51 2.85 8.70 -18.98
N ASN A 52 2.10 8.36 -20.04
CA ASN A 52 1.11 9.27 -20.63
C ASN A 52 -0.09 9.52 -19.69
N ARG A 53 -0.50 8.51 -18.90
CA ARG A 53 -1.52 8.68 -17.85
C ARG A 53 -1.02 9.48 -16.64
N ALA A 54 0.23 9.28 -16.24
CA ALA A 54 0.85 10.05 -15.15
C ALA A 54 1.00 11.53 -15.53
N ASN A 55 1.48 11.82 -16.75
CA ASN A 55 1.64 13.19 -17.24
C ASN A 55 0.29 13.91 -17.42
N ASN A 56 -0.80 13.21 -17.76
CA ASN A 56 -2.14 13.80 -17.85
C ASN A 56 -2.72 14.15 -16.47
N ALA A 57 -2.34 13.43 -15.42
CA ALA A 57 -2.73 13.76 -14.05
C ALA A 57 -1.97 14.99 -13.53
N GLU A 58 -0.66 15.08 -13.79
CA GLU A 58 0.13 16.27 -13.44
C GLU A 58 -0.30 17.51 -14.23
N SER A 59 -0.60 17.39 -15.53
CA SER A 59 -1.09 18.54 -16.30
C SER A 59 -2.47 19.02 -15.82
N ARG A 60 -3.27 18.15 -15.18
CA ARG A 60 -4.55 18.53 -14.58
C ARG A 60 -4.42 19.14 -13.18
N LEU A 61 -3.35 18.86 -12.45
CA LEU A 61 -3.02 19.55 -11.21
C LEU A 61 -2.36 20.92 -11.46
N ALA A 62 -1.63 21.08 -12.58
CA ALA A 62 -1.05 22.35 -13.01
C ALA A 62 -2.08 23.35 -13.59
N ILE A 63 -3.27 22.88 -13.98
CA ILE A 63 -4.41 23.71 -14.43
C ILE A 63 -5.44 23.79 -13.30
N ARG A 64 -5.00 24.11 -12.07
CA ARG A 64 -5.89 24.76 -11.10
C ARG A 64 -5.63 26.26 -11.20
N PRO A 65 -6.50 27.04 -11.90
CA PRO A 65 -6.36 28.48 -11.90
C PRO A 65 -6.52 28.98 -10.47
N ASN A 66 -5.50 29.68 -10.00
CA ASN A 66 -5.53 30.52 -8.79
C ASN A 66 -6.43 31.73 -9.07
N ASN A 67 -7.72 31.51 -9.28
CA ASN A 67 -8.72 32.57 -9.39
C ASN A 67 -9.35 32.78 -8.03
N THR A 68 -8.77 33.71 -7.28
CA THR A 68 -9.44 34.47 -6.22
C THR A 68 -10.65 35.18 -6.81
N ASN A 69 -11.81 34.51 -6.77
CA ASN A 69 -13.18 35.04 -6.69
C ASN A 69 -14.15 33.91 -7.07
N ILE A 70 -14.33 32.96 -6.15
CA ILE A 70 -15.49 32.05 -6.19
C ILE A 70 -16.46 32.58 -5.14
N THR A 71 -17.57 33.12 -5.62
CA THR A 71 -18.79 33.31 -4.84
C THR A 71 -19.19 31.97 -4.22
N THR A 72 -19.40 32.01 -2.90
CA THR A 72 -19.82 30.93 -2.02
C THR A 72 -20.91 30.05 -2.60
N ASP A 73 -20.53 28.88 -3.13
CA ASP A 73 -21.31 27.66 -2.96
C ASP A 73 -20.63 26.88 -1.84
N ASN A 74 -21.39 26.55 -0.78
CA ASN A 74 -20.96 25.78 0.38
C ASN A 74 -20.67 24.31 0.01
N ILE A 75 -19.76 24.06 -0.91
CA ILE A 75 -19.09 22.76 -1.01
C ILE A 75 -18.03 22.79 0.09
N PRO A 76 -18.10 21.92 1.12
CA PRO A 76 -17.00 21.76 2.04
C PRO A 76 -15.78 21.37 1.22
N THR A 77 -14.88 22.32 0.95
CA THR A 77 -13.52 21.99 0.56
C THR A 77 -12.87 21.49 1.83
N ASP A 78 -13.13 20.22 2.17
CA ASP A 78 -12.31 19.51 3.12
C ASP A 78 -10.90 19.64 2.56
N ASN A 79 -10.08 20.47 3.21
CA ASN A 79 -8.69 20.62 2.87
C ASN A 79 -8.05 19.30 3.29
N ILE A 80 -8.13 18.28 2.41
CA ILE A 80 -7.71 16.91 2.69
C ILE A 80 -6.23 16.98 3.00
N THR A 81 -5.92 16.97 4.29
CA THR A 81 -4.56 17.01 4.77
C THR A 81 -4.06 15.58 4.71
N ILE A 82 -3.02 15.33 3.92
CA ILE A 82 -2.49 13.98 3.62
C ILE A 82 -2.29 13.16 4.91
N ASP A 83 -1.91 13.81 6.00
CA ASP A 83 -1.56 13.21 7.28
C ASP A 83 -2.45 13.64 8.46
N ARG A 84 -3.66 14.16 8.17
CA ARG A 84 -4.59 14.75 9.16
C ARG A 84 -4.01 15.91 9.97
N GLY A 85 -2.93 16.55 9.50
CA GLY A 85 -2.27 17.65 10.19
C GLY A 85 -1.20 17.21 11.17
N CYS A 86 -0.79 15.94 11.17
CA CYS A 86 0.32 15.46 11.99
C CYS A 86 1.63 16.23 11.76
N SER A 87 1.92 16.67 10.53
CA SER A 87 3.10 17.48 10.21
C SER A 87 3.01 18.92 10.73
N THR A 88 1.79 19.45 10.88
CA THR A 88 1.56 20.85 11.27
C THR A 88 1.41 20.99 12.78
N ASN A 89 0.63 20.11 13.41
CA ASN A 89 0.36 20.14 14.84
C ASN A 89 0.19 18.71 15.39
N PRO A 90 1.31 17.97 15.56
CA PRO A 90 1.26 16.59 16.00
C PRO A 90 0.62 16.42 17.38
N ASP A 91 0.76 17.41 18.27
CA ASP A 91 0.24 17.36 19.64
C ASP A 91 -1.28 17.44 19.68
N SER A 92 -1.91 18.24 18.79
CA SER A 92 -3.38 18.33 18.73
C SER A 92 -4.04 17.15 18.02
N VAL A 93 -3.30 16.46 17.15
CA VAL A 93 -3.82 15.34 16.35
C VAL A 93 -3.56 13.99 17.03
N SER A 94 -2.45 13.85 17.74
CA SER A 94 -2.16 12.63 18.49
C SER A 94 -3.23 12.39 19.57
N ALA A 95 -3.48 11.12 19.85
CA ALA A 95 -4.53 10.62 20.73
C ALA A 95 -5.97 10.94 20.30
N THR A 96 -6.20 11.61 19.16
CA THR A 96 -7.53 11.72 18.55
C THR A 96 -7.98 10.37 17.99
N GLN A 97 -9.27 10.26 17.71
CA GLN A 97 -9.89 9.05 17.19
C GLN A 97 -10.28 9.23 15.73
N TYR A 98 -10.20 8.14 14.98
CA TYR A 98 -10.75 8.00 13.65
C TYR A 98 -11.62 6.75 13.61
N THR A 99 -12.89 6.90 13.24
CA THR A 99 -13.79 5.77 13.04
C THR A 99 -13.93 5.54 11.55
N SER A 100 -13.55 4.34 11.07
CA SER A 100 -13.67 4.00 9.66
C SER A 100 -15.13 4.12 9.20
N ALA A 101 -15.33 4.73 8.04
CA ALA A 101 -16.65 4.84 7.42
C ALA A 101 -17.14 3.48 6.87
N PHE A 102 -16.21 2.55 6.68
CA PHE A 102 -16.43 1.24 6.09
C PHE A 102 -16.46 0.16 7.18
N PHE A 103 -17.10 -0.97 6.86
CA PHE A 103 -17.12 -2.26 7.57
C PHE A 103 -16.83 -2.27 9.08
N SER A 104 -17.77 -2.75 9.90
CA SER A 104 -17.64 -2.85 11.38
C SER A 104 -17.29 -1.55 12.12
N ARG A 105 -17.03 -0.44 11.41
CA ARG A 105 -16.78 0.90 11.96
C ARG A 105 -15.74 0.88 13.08
N GLN A 106 -14.62 0.22 12.82
CA GLN A 106 -13.53 0.14 13.78
C GLN A 106 -13.01 1.56 14.09
N THR A 107 -12.81 1.82 15.38
CA THR A 107 -12.25 3.09 15.85
C THR A 107 -10.77 2.89 16.13
N PHE A 108 -9.95 3.76 15.55
CA PHE A 108 -8.52 3.80 15.71
C PHE A 108 -8.11 5.04 16.48
N LYS A 109 -7.14 4.89 17.36
CA LYS A 109 -6.47 6.00 18.02
C LYS A 109 -5.23 6.39 17.23
N ILE A 110 -5.10 7.67 16.92
CA ILE A 110 -4.03 8.24 16.09
C ILE A 110 -2.82 8.62 16.94
N PHE A 111 -1.62 8.40 16.41
CA PHE A 111 -0.35 8.77 17.01
C PHE A 111 0.58 9.35 15.94
N CYS A 112 0.79 10.66 15.97
CA CYS A 112 1.74 11.32 15.08
C CYS A 112 3.19 10.99 15.48
N ASN A 113 4.11 11.10 14.52
CA ASN A 113 5.55 10.81 14.69
C ASN A 113 5.86 9.47 15.40
N SER A 114 5.00 8.48 15.17
CA SER A 114 5.00 7.19 15.83
C SER A 114 4.84 6.08 14.82
N ASN A 115 5.46 4.94 15.10
CA ASN A 115 5.40 3.73 14.29
C ASN A 115 4.75 2.61 15.10
N ALA A 116 3.73 1.98 14.53
CA ALA A 116 3.02 0.88 15.19
C ALA A 116 3.94 -0.36 15.31
N PRO A 117 3.87 -1.13 16.39
CA PRO A 117 4.65 -2.36 16.54
C PRO A 117 4.25 -3.43 15.53
N ASN A 118 5.05 -4.50 15.48
CA ASN A 118 4.93 -5.67 14.60
C ASN A 118 5.30 -5.42 13.12
N PRO A 119 5.83 -6.44 12.42
CA PRO A 119 6.07 -6.37 10.98
C PRO A 119 4.76 -6.20 10.19
N PRO A 120 4.80 -5.54 9.02
CA PRO A 120 3.60 -5.38 8.20
C PRO A 120 3.14 -6.70 7.58
N ILE A 121 1.83 -6.93 7.58
CA ILE A 121 1.18 -8.01 6.80
C ILE A 121 0.99 -7.62 5.34
N GLN A 122 0.84 -6.32 5.07
CA GLN A 122 0.72 -5.79 3.72
C GLN A 122 1.27 -4.36 3.66
N SER A 123 1.82 -4.00 2.50
CA SER A 123 2.21 -2.63 2.17
C SER A 123 1.45 -2.15 0.94
N LEU A 124 0.96 -0.92 0.99
CA LEU A 124 0.07 -0.32 -0.02
C LEU A 124 0.58 1.09 -0.37
N PHE A 125 0.19 1.57 -1.54
CA PHE A 125 0.21 3.00 -1.86
C PHE A 125 -1.20 3.58 -1.72
N VAL A 126 -1.38 4.55 -0.81
CA VAL A 126 -2.64 5.25 -0.55
C VAL A 126 -2.46 6.77 -0.63
N GLY A 127 -3.55 7.51 -0.83
CA GLY A 127 -3.50 8.97 -0.99
C GLY A 127 -3.36 9.71 0.34
N THR A 128 -3.96 9.19 1.40
CA THR A 128 -4.04 9.86 2.70
C THR A 128 -3.87 8.88 3.86
N PHE A 129 -3.65 9.43 5.06
CA PHE A 129 -3.59 8.65 6.29
C PHE A 129 -4.92 7.99 6.61
N ASP A 130 -6.05 8.65 6.31
CA ASP A 130 -7.39 8.08 6.47
C ASP A 130 -7.59 6.86 5.58
N ASP A 131 -7.18 6.94 4.30
CA ASP A 131 -7.23 5.79 3.38
C ASP A 131 -6.40 4.62 3.89
N CYS A 132 -5.27 4.88 4.58
CA CYS A 132 -4.46 3.84 5.20
C CYS A 132 -5.22 3.13 6.33
N ILE A 133 -5.90 3.90 7.18
CA ILE A 133 -6.71 3.37 8.28
C ILE A 133 -7.92 2.59 7.75
N ASP A 134 -8.61 3.12 6.75
CA ASP A 134 -9.73 2.45 6.10
C ASP A 134 -9.30 1.16 5.39
N ALA A 135 -8.12 1.13 4.78
CA ALA A 135 -7.56 -0.10 4.21
C ALA A 135 -7.32 -1.17 5.27
N CYS A 136 -6.89 -0.78 6.48
CA CYS A 136 -6.75 -1.70 7.62
C CYS A 136 -8.10 -2.28 8.06
N ALA A 137 -9.11 -1.43 8.21
CA ALA A 137 -10.47 -1.86 8.58
C ALA A 137 -11.06 -2.81 7.52
N PHE A 138 -10.89 -2.49 6.24
CA PHE A 138 -11.29 -3.33 5.12
C PHE A 138 -10.58 -4.68 5.13
N TYR A 139 -9.25 -4.69 5.30
CA TYR A 139 -8.44 -5.90 5.30
C TYR A 139 -8.92 -6.89 6.35
N SER A 140 -9.17 -6.41 7.58
CA SER A 140 -9.68 -7.24 8.68
C SER A 140 -11.07 -7.80 8.39
N ALA A 141 -11.95 -7.02 7.75
CA ALA A 141 -13.31 -7.44 7.45
C ALA A 141 -13.38 -8.49 6.33
N TYR A 142 -12.56 -8.35 5.27
CA TYR A 142 -12.66 -9.20 4.08
C TYR A 142 -11.72 -10.40 4.07
N THR A 143 -10.50 -10.26 4.60
CA THR A 143 -9.48 -11.32 4.44
C THR A 143 -9.88 -12.59 5.18
N ALA A 144 -10.44 -12.46 6.39
CA ALA A 144 -10.92 -13.61 7.15
C ALA A 144 -12.14 -14.30 6.50
N GLY A 145 -13.02 -13.54 5.84
CA GLY A 145 -14.24 -14.09 5.23
C GLY A 145 -14.02 -14.75 3.86
N ASN A 146 -13.08 -14.23 3.07
CA ASN A 146 -12.81 -14.73 1.71
C ASN A 146 -11.76 -15.82 1.67
N PHE A 147 -10.92 -15.94 2.70
CA PHE A 147 -9.83 -16.91 2.77
C PHE A 147 -9.88 -17.67 4.10
N PRO A 148 -10.81 -18.62 4.24
CA PRO A 148 -11.07 -19.31 5.51
C PRO A 148 -9.86 -20.12 6.02
N ASP A 149 -8.99 -20.62 5.13
CA ASP A 149 -7.80 -21.40 5.51
C ASP A 149 -6.71 -20.56 6.21
N ILE A 150 -6.71 -19.23 6.05
CA ILE A 150 -5.79 -18.32 6.75
C ILE A 150 -6.39 -17.74 8.05
N SER A 151 -7.69 -17.89 8.28
CA SER A 151 -8.37 -17.40 9.50
C SER A 151 -7.89 -18.07 10.80
N ASN A 152 -7.33 -19.28 10.71
CA ASN A 152 -6.79 -20.03 11.85
C ASN A 152 -5.33 -19.67 12.20
N SER A 153 -4.70 -18.79 11.43
CA SER A 153 -3.35 -18.31 11.72
C SER A 153 -3.41 -16.98 12.46
N ALA A 154 -2.76 -16.91 13.62
CA ALA A 154 -3.01 -15.94 14.70
C ALA A 154 -2.80 -14.45 14.37
N ASN A 155 -2.50 -14.05 13.12
CA ASN A 155 -1.98 -12.71 12.80
C ASN A 155 -2.51 -12.13 11.47
N PHE A 156 -3.69 -12.52 11.00
CA PHE A 156 -4.27 -12.01 9.74
C PHE A 156 -5.30 -10.90 9.89
N THR A 157 -5.49 -10.35 11.09
CA THR A 157 -6.31 -9.15 11.29
C THR A 157 -5.39 -7.94 11.38
N CYS A 158 -5.70 -6.90 10.62
CA CYS A 158 -5.04 -5.62 10.77
C CYS A 158 -5.58 -4.93 12.03
N SER A 159 -4.68 -4.65 12.98
CA SER A 159 -5.01 -3.95 14.23
C SER A 159 -4.32 -2.61 14.35
N GLY A 160 -3.48 -2.25 13.38
CA GLY A 160 -2.86 -0.95 13.32
C GLY A 160 -2.18 -0.69 11.99
N VAL A 161 -1.76 0.54 11.80
CA VAL A 161 -1.10 1.00 10.58
C VAL A 161 0.13 1.83 10.88
N SER A 162 1.01 1.95 9.91
CA SER A 162 2.05 2.98 9.88
C SER A 162 2.08 3.64 8.52
N PHE A 163 2.00 4.95 8.49
CA PHE A 163 1.84 5.77 7.30
C PHE A 163 2.99 6.76 7.16
N ILE A 164 3.55 6.89 5.96
CA ILE A 164 4.67 7.79 5.65
C ILE A 164 4.19 8.81 4.60
N PRO A 165 3.78 10.02 5.02
CA PRO A 165 3.16 11.01 4.12
C PRO A 165 4.07 11.41 2.95
N ASP A 166 5.37 11.53 3.19
CA ASP A 166 6.35 11.92 2.17
C ASP A 166 6.38 10.95 0.98
N TRP A 167 6.01 9.69 1.20
CA TRP A 167 6.01 8.65 0.18
C TRP A 167 4.69 8.59 -0.60
N THR A 168 3.73 9.46 -0.28
CA THR A 168 2.61 9.76 -1.18
C THR A 168 3.11 10.47 -2.45
N ASN A 169 4.22 11.22 -2.35
CA ASN A 169 4.90 11.75 -3.53
C ASN A 169 5.63 10.61 -4.27
N ARG A 170 5.18 10.31 -5.49
CA ARG A 170 5.74 9.22 -6.30
C ARG A 170 7.23 9.37 -6.57
N THR A 171 7.70 10.58 -6.88
CA THR A 171 9.12 10.83 -7.17
C THR A 171 9.97 10.54 -5.94
N THR A 172 9.54 10.96 -4.76
CA THR A 172 10.19 10.64 -3.48
C THR A 172 10.18 9.14 -3.22
N ALA A 173 9.02 8.48 -3.36
CA ALA A 173 8.88 7.04 -3.15
C ALA A 173 9.78 6.22 -4.08
N GLN A 174 9.85 6.59 -5.37
CA GLN A 174 10.71 5.93 -6.34
C GLN A 174 12.20 6.16 -6.04
N GLY A 175 12.59 7.39 -5.65
CA GLY A 175 13.96 7.71 -5.27
C GLY A 175 14.46 6.90 -4.07
N LEU A 176 13.56 6.47 -3.19
CA LEU A 176 13.85 5.67 -2.00
C LEU A 176 13.54 4.17 -2.18
N ASN A 177 13.09 3.74 -3.36
CA ASN A 177 12.58 2.38 -3.61
C ASN A 177 11.55 1.93 -2.56
N ALA A 178 10.66 2.83 -2.16
CA ALA A 178 9.63 2.57 -1.16
C ALA A 178 8.68 1.44 -1.63
N PRO A 179 8.42 0.41 -0.80
CA PRO A 179 7.48 -0.67 -1.15
C PRO A 179 6.00 -0.24 -1.02
N GLY A 180 5.75 0.88 -0.34
CA GLY A 180 4.44 1.46 -0.09
C GLY A 180 4.54 2.53 0.98
N ASN A 181 3.55 3.42 1.06
CA ASN A 181 3.47 4.48 2.08
C ASN A 181 2.53 4.13 3.23
N CYS A 182 1.76 3.04 3.12
CA CYS A 182 0.87 2.53 4.14
C CYS A 182 1.23 1.08 4.47
N TYR A 183 1.46 0.80 5.75
CA TYR A 183 1.82 -0.50 6.27
C TYR A 183 0.72 -1.00 7.19
N LEU A 184 0.01 -2.05 6.76
CA LEU A 184 -0.99 -2.74 7.58
C LEU A 184 -0.27 -3.66 8.56
N LYS A 185 -0.62 -3.62 9.84
CA LYS A 185 0.09 -4.34 10.90
C LYS A 185 -0.85 -5.20 11.75
N PRO A 186 -0.41 -6.40 12.14
CA PRO A 186 -1.27 -7.34 12.83
C PRO A 186 -1.39 -7.01 14.32
N GLY A 187 -2.47 -7.50 14.94
CA GLY A 187 -2.62 -7.46 16.40
C GLY A 187 -1.68 -8.44 17.14
N PRO A 188 -1.59 -8.32 18.48
CA PRO A 188 -2.08 -7.21 19.28
C PRO A 188 -1.23 -5.94 19.09
N GLN A 189 -1.86 -4.78 19.26
CA GLN A 189 -1.22 -3.47 19.17
C GLN A 189 -1.38 -2.76 20.52
N ASN A 190 -0.34 -2.07 20.99
CA ASN A 190 -0.38 -1.32 22.25
C ASN A 190 0.33 0.02 22.07
N SER A 191 -0.26 1.08 22.61
CA SER A 191 0.33 2.43 22.60
C SER A 191 1.67 2.51 23.30
N THR A 192 1.92 1.66 24.31
CA THR A 192 3.21 1.61 25.02
C THR A 192 4.33 0.97 24.20
N ALA A 193 3.99 0.20 23.16
CA ALA A 193 4.93 -0.45 22.26
C ALA A 193 5.20 0.35 20.98
N LEU A 194 4.63 1.56 20.88
CA LEU A 194 4.94 2.48 19.78
C LEU A 194 6.41 2.88 19.83
N THR A 195 7.04 2.90 18.66
CA THR A 195 8.40 3.40 18.50
C THR A 195 8.38 4.78 17.88
N GLN A 196 9.36 5.61 18.20
CA GLN A 196 9.47 6.93 17.59
C GLN A 196 9.77 6.81 16.09
N GLY A 197 8.98 7.49 15.27
CA GLY A 197 9.10 7.47 13.81
C GLY A 197 8.95 8.87 13.26
N ALA A 198 10.06 9.59 13.09
CA ALA A 198 10.03 10.92 12.47
C ALA A 198 9.42 10.82 11.05
N GLY A 199 8.35 11.57 10.78
CA GLY A 199 7.64 11.50 9.50
C GLY A 199 6.83 10.21 9.29
N VAL A 200 6.61 9.42 10.35
CA VAL A 200 5.74 8.23 10.34
C VAL A 200 4.57 8.47 11.28
N HIS A 201 3.37 8.05 10.88
CA HIS A 201 2.17 8.19 11.69
C HIS A 201 1.51 6.84 11.88
N ALA A 202 1.15 6.53 13.12
CA ALA A 202 0.53 5.28 13.48
C ALA A 202 -0.93 5.49 13.83
N ALA A 203 -1.76 4.51 13.53
CA ALA A 203 -3.06 4.39 14.14
C ALA A 203 -3.24 2.94 14.59
N ILE A 204 -3.77 2.72 15.79
CA ILE A 204 -4.03 1.37 16.32
C ILE A 204 -5.48 1.29 16.76
N ILE A 205 -6.09 0.11 16.63
CA ILE A 205 -7.47 -0.12 17.09
C ILE A 205 -7.56 0.25 18.56
N GLN A 206 -8.61 0.98 18.91
CA GLN A 206 -8.96 1.26 20.28
C GLN A 206 -9.74 0.07 20.83
N GLU A 207 -9.16 -0.64 21.79
CA GLU A 207 -9.85 -1.64 22.61
C GLU A 207 -10.91 -1.01 23.52
#